data_AF-A0A9P9LX39-F1
#
_entry.id   AF-A0A9P9LX39-F1
#
_cell.length_a   1.000
_cell.length_b   1.000
_cell.length_c   1.000
_cell.angle_alpha   90.00
_cell.angle_beta   90.00
_cell.angle_gamma   90.00
#
_symmetry.space_group_name_H-M   'P 1'
#
loop_
_entity.id
_entity.type
_entity.pdbx_description
1 polymer ?
#
loop_
_entity_poly.entity_id
_entity_poly.type
_entity_poly.pdbx_seq_one_letter_code
_entity_poly.pdbx_strand_id
1 'polypeptide(L)'
;MHVFIQVLAKELIIVCTDWAKVLDGMDEKLGATVTDLLDDQIGHQLMFDDKQFERSKLYFTSQQLCRVFKKYIEGTLLDLQQSQENFFWKWNGHLQETNVEHDLKVLKVHWTEAMAKPRTMFESLLTRVKDKQEEVESLRDGLFNATSVREASRGTELAQISFQQNQYLFVFTIMTVIYLPLGFVTSIFGMHLFDTTDPNVVDARPKFYTTLVVLSVSTYVAAGLAFWLVRNNKKGSGDDAAPRKKEEKTVVNPIKVKQGDGKTKGGIFASMRKRNGTGNGKGKGKEINSNVEVV
;
A
#
# COMPACT_ATOMS: atom_id res chain seq x y z
N MET A 1 -13.33 54.24 0.40
CA MET A 1 -12.08 53.47 0.61
C MET A 1 -12.12 52.65 1.89
N HIS A 2 -12.18 53.27 3.06
CA HIS A 2 -12.17 52.55 4.35
C HIS A 2 -13.29 51.50 4.49
N VAL A 3 -14.51 51.85 4.06
CA VAL A 3 -15.68 50.95 4.07
C VAL A 3 -15.45 49.73 3.17
N PHE A 4 -14.85 49.93 1.99
CA PHE A 4 -14.56 48.83 1.06
C PHE A 4 -13.57 47.81 1.64
N ILE A 5 -12.49 48.29 2.28
CA ILE A 5 -11.49 47.41 2.93
C ILE A 5 -12.14 46.60 4.07
N GLN A 6 -13.01 47.23 4.86
CA GLN A 6 -13.74 46.53 5.93
C GLN A 6 -14.76 45.52 5.41
N VAL A 7 -15.46 45.82 4.32
CA VAL A 7 -16.37 44.86 3.68
C VAL A 7 -15.58 43.66 3.15
N LEU A 8 -14.48 43.90 2.43
CA LEU A 8 -13.61 42.82 1.92
C LEU A 8 -13.09 41.93 3.05
N ALA A 9 -12.62 42.53 4.15
CA ALA A 9 -12.14 41.79 5.31
C ALA A 9 -13.26 40.94 5.96
N LYS A 10 -14.49 41.44 6.02
CA LYS A 10 -15.64 40.69 6.51
C LYS A 10 -16.00 39.51 5.60
N GLU A 11 -16.06 39.73 4.30
CA GLU A 11 -16.33 38.67 3.32
C GLU A 11 -15.28 37.55 3.39
N LEU A 12 -14.00 37.91 3.48
CA LEU A 12 -12.93 36.92 3.62
C LEU A 12 -13.03 36.10 4.91
N ILE A 13 -13.49 36.69 6.01
CA ILE A 13 -13.74 35.96 7.27
C ILE A 13 -14.90 34.98 7.10
N ILE A 14 -15.96 35.35 6.38
CA ILE A 14 -17.09 34.45 6.08
C ILE A 14 -16.57 33.25 5.27
N VAL A 15 -15.81 33.52 4.20
CA VAL A 15 -15.17 32.49 3.37
C VAL A 15 -14.28 31.56 4.22
N CYS A 16 -13.46 32.10 5.13
CA CYS A 16 -12.67 31.28 6.06
C CYS A 16 -13.55 30.38 6.94
N THR A 17 -14.67 30.91 7.42
CA THR A 17 -15.59 30.17 8.29
C THR A 17 -16.27 29.04 7.53
N ASP A 18 -16.64 29.26 6.27
CA ASP A 18 -17.24 28.22 5.44
C ASP A 18 -16.22 27.15 5.05
N TRP A 19 -14.97 27.53 4.74
CA TRP A 19 -13.89 26.57 4.58
C TRP A 19 -13.66 25.72 5.83
N ALA A 20 -13.73 26.31 7.02
CA ALA A 20 -13.62 25.59 8.27
C ALA A 20 -14.72 24.52 8.41
N LYS A 21 -15.98 24.87 8.10
CA LYS A 21 -17.11 23.91 8.13
C LYS A 21 -16.93 22.76 7.15
N VAL A 22 -16.43 23.04 5.94
CA VAL A 22 -16.16 22.00 4.95
C VAL A 22 -15.08 21.03 5.45
N LEU A 23 -14.04 21.55 6.10
CA LEU A 23 -13.00 20.73 6.71
C LEU A 23 -13.52 19.94 7.92
N ASP A 24 -14.39 20.52 8.74
CA ASP A 24 -15.02 19.82 9.86
C ASP A 24 -15.84 18.61 9.36
N GLY A 25 -16.61 18.77 8.29
CA GLY A 25 -17.38 17.67 7.70
C GLY A 25 -16.50 16.58 7.06
N MET A 26 -15.32 16.96 6.54
CA MET A 26 -14.33 16.00 6.05
C MET A 26 -13.69 15.23 7.22
N ASP A 27 -13.32 15.94 8.29
CA ASP A 27 -12.71 15.36 9.49
C ASP A 27 -13.67 14.45 10.24
N GLU A 28 -14.97 14.75 10.27
CA GLU A 28 -15.99 13.88 10.87
C GLU A 28 -16.05 12.53 10.16
N LYS A 29 -16.11 12.53 8.82
CA LYS A 29 -16.16 11.30 8.02
C LYS A 29 -14.87 10.47 8.12
N LEU A 30 -13.72 11.14 8.07
CA LEU A 30 -12.43 10.47 8.22
C LEU A 30 -12.21 9.97 9.65
N GLY A 31 -12.59 10.77 10.65
CA GLY A 31 -12.47 10.45 12.06
C GLY A 31 -13.33 9.25 12.46
N ALA A 32 -14.56 9.16 11.98
CA ALA A 32 -15.40 7.97 12.15
C ALA A 32 -14.70 6.72 11.57
N THR A 33 -14.20 6.83 10.34
CA THR A 33 -13.50 5.73 9.67
C THR A 33 -12.23 5.28 10.42
N VAL A 34 -11.45 6.21 10.96
CA VAL A 34 -10.25 5.90 11.75
C VAL A 34 -10.61 5.31 13.12
N THR A 35 -11.67 5.80 13.75
CA THR A 35 -12.16 5.25 15.03
C THR A 35 -12.61 3.81 14.84
N ASP A 36 -13.34 3.53 13.77
CA ASP A 36 -13.78 2.19 13.38
C ASP A 36 -12.59 1.27 13.03
N LEU A 37 -11.48 1.82 12.53
CA LEU A 37 -10.25 1.06 12.23
C LEU A 37 -9.53 0.61 13.51
N LEU A 38 -9.66 1.37 14.61
CA LEU A 38 -9.00 1.07 15.89
C LEU A 38 -9.80 0.10 16.76
N ASP A 39 -11.04 -0.21 16.39
CA ASP A 39 -11.84 -1.26 17.01
C ASP A 39 -11.29 -2.65 16.63
N ASP A 40 -11.12 -3.56 17.59
CA ASP A 40 -10.47 -4.87 17.38
C ASP A 40 -11.30 -5.82 16.48
N GLN A 41 -12.63 -5.69 16.49
CA GLN A 41 -13.55 -6.49 15.68
C GLN A 41 -13.68 -5.91 14.26
N ILE A 42 -13.90 -4.60 14.17
CA ILE A 42 -14.15 -3.92 12.90
C ILE A 42 -12.83 -3.67 12.15
N GLY A 43 -11.78 -3.31 12.88
CA GLY A 43 -10.46 -2.96 12.36
C GLY A 43 -9.80 -4.07 11.54
N HIS A 44 -9.95 -5.34 11.89
CA HIS A 44 -9.43 -6.45 11.07
C HIS A 44 -10.07 -6.54 9.69
N GLN A 45 -11.35 -6.17 9.58
CA GLN A 45 -12.05 -6.11 8.29
C GLN A 45 -11.79 -4.78 7.58
N LEU A 46 -11.61 -3.70 8.35
CA LEU A 46 -11.38 -2.34 7.87
C LEU A 46 -9.95 -2.07 7.38
N MET A 47 -8.96 -2.80 7.91
CA MET A 47 -7.53 -2.71 7.56
C MET A 47 -7.22 -3.26 6.16
N PHE A 48 -8.20 -3.90 5.53
CA PHE A 48 -8.09 -4.35 4.16
C PHE A 48 -9.19 -3.72 3.32
N ASP A 49 -8.89 -3.57 2.04
CA ASP A 49 -9.91 -3.11 1.12
C ASP A 49 -10.95 -4.20 0.86
N ASP A 50 -12.19 -3.75 0.67
CA ASP A 50 -13.30 -4.59 0.25
C ASP A 50 -13.12 -4.92 -1.25
N LYS A 51 -13.83 -5.94 -1.76
CA LYS A 51 -13.69 -6.37 -3.17
C LYS A 51 -13.95 -5.26 -4.21
N GLN A 52 -14.65 -4.20 -3.82
CA GLN A 52 -15.02 -3.06 -4.66
C GLN A 52 -14.11 -1.84 -4.48
N PHE A 53 -13.06 -1.95 -3.67
CA PHE A 53 -12.07 -0.90 -3.42
C PHE A 53 -12.63 0.40 -2.83
N GLU A 54 -13.71 0.33 -2.06
CA GLU A 54 -14.42 1.51 -1.56
C GLU A 54 -13.56 2.33 -0.58
N ARG A 55 -12.73 1.68 0.24
CA ARG A 55 -11.86 2.37 1.21
C ARG A 55 -10.68 3.04 0.52
N SER A 56 -10.03 2.36 -0.42
CA SER A 56 -8.99 2.99 -1.23
C SER A 56 -9.55 4.17 -2.01
N LYS A 57 -10.78 4.07 -2.54
CA LYS A 57 -11.47 5.18 -3.18
C LYS A 57 -11.73 6.33 -2.22
N LEU A 58 -12.16 6.06 -0.98
CA LEU A 58 -12.37 7.07 0.05
C LEU A 58 -11.07 7.82 0.40
N TYR A 59 -10.00 7.11 0.72
CA TYR A 59 -8.71 7.73 1.04
C TYR A 59 -8.11 8.48 -0.14
N PHE A 60 -8.19 7.90 -1.36
CA PHE A 60 -7.77 8.59 -2.58
C PHE A 60 -8.55 9.88 -2.81
N THR A 61 -9.89 9.83 -2.73
CA THR A 61 -10.75 11.00 -2.92
C THR A 61 -10.46 12.06 -1.86
N SER A 62 -10.30 11.65 -0.60
CA SER A 62 -9.94 12.54 0.51
C SER A 62 -8.59 13.21 0.27
N GLN A 63 -7.59 12.46 -0.20
CA GLN A 63 -6.29 13.02 -0.53
C GLN A 63 -6.36 14.02 -1.67
N GLN A 64 -7.13 13.72 -2.74
CA GLN A 64 -7.32 14.68 -3.83
C GLN A 64 -8.04 15.93 -3.34
N LEU A 65 -9.02 15.77 -2.45
CA LEU A 65 -9.75 16.88 -1.87
C LEU A 65 -8.82 17.79 -1.04
N CYS A 66 -7.97 17.23 -0.17
CA CYS A 66 -6.94 17.98 0.56
C CYS A 66 -6.02 18.76 -0.38
N ARG A 67 -5.55 18.14 -1.47
CA ARG A 67 -4.69 18.81 -2.47
C ARG A 67 -5.39 19.98 -3.14
N VAL A 68 -6.66 19.80 -3.50
CA VAL A 68 -7.49 20.84 -4.11
C VAL A 68 -7.72 21.99 -3.13
N PHE A 69 -8.09 21.68 -1.88
CA PHE A 69 -8.28 22.68 -0.83
C PHE A 69 -7.02 23.48 -0.56
N LYS A 70 -5.89 22.79 -0.39
CA LYS A 70 -4.57 23.42 -0.24
C LYS A 70 -4.29 24.39 -1.37
N LYS A 71 -4.46 23.97 -2.62
CA LYS A 71 -4.21 24.81 -3.80
C LYS A 71 -5.08 26.07 -3.81
N TYR A 72 -6.37 25.94 -3.51
CA TYR A 72 -7.28 27.09 -3.48
C TYR A 72 -7.01 28.04 -2.31
N ILE A 73 -6.70 27.51 -1.13
CA ILE A 73 -6.35 28.31 0.05
C ILE A 73 -5.02 29.04 -0.15
N GLU A 74 -3.99 28.35 -0.67
CA GLU A 74 -2.70 28.96 -1.03
C GLU A 74 -2.88 30.03 -2.11
N GLY A 75 -3.68 29.75 -3.14
CA GLY A 75 -4.02 30.73 -4.17
C GLY A 75 -4.70 31.98 -3.59
N THR A 76 -5.70 31.80 -2.74
CA THR A 76 -6.41 32.92 -2.08
C THR A 76 -5.48 33.75 -1.20
N LEU A 77 -4.54 33.10 -0.49
CA LEU A 77 -3.56 33.79 0.35
C LEU A 77 -2.56 34.60 -0.49
N LEU A 78 -2.09 34.05 -1.61
CA LEU A 78 -1.25 34.75 -2.58
C LEU A 78 -1.98 35.92 -3.22
N ASP A 79 -3.24 35.74 -3.61
CA ASP A 79 -4.07 36.80 -4.17
C ASP A 79 -4.27 37.94 -3.15
N LEU A 80 -4.47 37.62 -1.87
CA LEU A 80 -4.57 38.62 -0.80
C LEU A 80 -3.25 39.38 -0.57
N GLN A 81 -2.11 38.70 -0.72
CA GLN A 81 -0.79 39.35 -0.67
C GLN A 81 -0.59 40.29 -1.86
N GLN A 82 -0.90 39.81 -3.06
CA GLN A 82 -0.67 40.55 -4.29
C GLN A 82 -1.72 41.64 -4.52
N SER A 83 -2.93 41.51 -3.98
CA SER A 83 -3.97 42.53 -4.13
C SER A 83 -3.56 43.84 -3.46
N GLN A 84 -2.76 43.79 -2.39
CA GLN A 84 -2.22 45.00 -1.79
C GLN A 84 -1.36 45.75 -2.80
N GLU A 85 -0.35 45.10 -3.37
CA GLU A 85 0.56 45.71 -4.33
C GLU A 85 -0.15 46.18 -5.60
N ASN A 86 -1.05 45.36 -6.14
CA ASN A 86 -1.84 45.69 -7.33
C ASN A 86 -2.78 46.87 -7.10
N PHE A 87 -3.43 46.93 -5.93
CA PHE A 87 -4.32 48.04 -5.57
C PHE A 87 -3.54 49.35 -5.45
N PHE A 88 -2.39 49.34 -4.75
CA PHE A 88 -1.57 50.53 -4.58
C PHE A 88 -0.87 50.97 -5.86
N TRP A 89 -0.37 50.05 -6.69
CA TRP A 89 0.22 50.37 -7.99
C TRP A 89 -0.79 51.04 -8.93
N LYS A 90 -2.00 50.47 -9.04
CA LYS A 90 -3.07 51.01 -9.89
C LYS A 90 -3.53 52.39 -9.43
N TRP A 91 -3.46 52.66 -8.13
CA TRP A 91 -3.84 53.94 -7.54
C TRP A 91 -2.74 55.01 -7.65
N ASN A 92 -1.47 54.62 -7.48
CA ASN A 92 -0.32 55.53 -7.58
C ASN A 92 -0.16 56.10 -9.00
N GLY A 93 -0.52 55.34 -10.03
CA GLY A 93 -0.56 55.85 -11.41
C GLY A 93 -1.62 56.92 -11.66
N HIS A 94 -2.60 57.08 -10.77
CA HIS A 94 -3.77 57.93 -10.98
C HIS A 94 -3.70 59.28 -10.24
N LEU A 95 -2.72 59.48 -9.36
CA LEU A 95 -2.64 60.64 -8.47
C LEU A 95 -1.23 61.23 -8.46
N GLN A 96 -1.01 62.25 -9.30
CA GLN A 96 0.25 63.01 -9.42
C GLN A 96 0.31 64.25 -8.49
N GLU A 97 -0.62 64.42 -7.55
CA GLU A 97 -0.68 65.62 -6.70
C GLU A 97 -0.07 65.44 -5.31
N THR A 98 0.54 66.52 -4.81
CA THR A 98 1.59 66.60 -3.77
C THR A 98 1.17 66.31 -2.33
N ASN A 99 -0.05 65.83 -2.07
CA ASN A 99 -0.52 65.47 -0.71
C ASN A 99 -0.89 63.98 -0.55
N VAL A 100 -0.70 63.18 -1.58
CA VAL A 100 -1.22 61.80 -1.68
C VAL A 100 -0.36 60.79 -0.92
N GLU A 101 0.91 61.09 -0.64
CA GLU A 101 1.82 60.13 -0.01
C GLU A 101 1.48 59.84 1.47
N HIS A 102 0.99 60.83 2.21
CA HIS A 102 0.56 60.62 3.59
C HIS A 102 -0.70 59.74 3.63
N ASP A 103 -1.70 60.04 2.81
CA ASP A 103 -2.95 59.28 2.72
C ASP A 103 -2.72 57.84 2.22
N LEU A 104 -1.79 57.64 1.27
CA LEU A 104 -1.36 56.31 0.82
C LEU A 104 -0.73 55.50 1.96
N LYS A 105 0.11 56.12 2.79
CA LYS A 105 0.72 55.46 3.95
C LYS A 105 -0.33 55.05 4.98
N VAL A 106 -1.27 55.93 5.31
CA VAL A 106 -2.38 55.63 6.24
C VAL A 106 -3.26 54.51 5.68
N LEU A 107 -3.61 54.56 4.39
CA LEU A 107 -4.42 53.53 3.74
C LEU A 107 -3.71 52.17 3.70
N LYS A 108 -2.38 52.16 3.51
CA LYS A 108 -1.56 50.94 3.55
C LYS A 108 -1.57 50.31 4.94
N VAL A 109 -1.44 51.11 6.00
CA VAL A 109 -1.52 50.64 7.39
C VAL A 109 -2.90 50.05 7.68
N HIS A 110 -3.98 50.77 7.34
CA HIS A 110 -5.34 50.28 7.56
C HIS A 110 -5.65 49.01 6.75
N TRP A 111 -5.12 48.89 5.53
CA TRP A 111 -5.22 47.65 4.74
C TRP A 111 -4.53 46.48 5.45
N THR A 112 -3.29 46.67 5.89
CA THR A 112 -2.53 45.61 6.57
C THR A 112 -3.20 45.17 7.86
N GLU A 113 -3.77 46.11 8.62
CA GLU A 113 -4.48 45.80 9.86
C GLU A 113 -5.80 45.07 9.60
N ALA A 114 -6.59 45.53 8.63
CA ALA A 114 -7.85 44.87 8.26
C ALA A 114 -7.64 43.46 7.69
N MET A 115 -6.56 43.25 6.93
CA MET A 115 -6.24 41.95 6.33
C MET A 115 -5.44 41.02 7.23
N ALA A 116 -4.92 41.49 8.36
CA ALA A 116 -4.16 40.66 9.30
C ALA A 116 -4.99 39.47 9.82
N LYS A 117 -6.23 39.72 10.23
CA LYS A 117 -7.11 38.67 10.75
C LYS A 117 -7.47 37.62 9.69
N PRO A 118 -8.03 37.96 8.51
CA PRO A 118 -8.29 36.99 7.45
C PRO A 118 -7.06 36.18 7.05
N ARG A 119 -5.89 36.83 6.95
CA ARG A 119 -4.61 36.16 6.65
C ARG A 119 -4.28 35.08 7.67
N THR A 120 -4.32 35.40 8.95
CA THR A 120 -4.03 34.41 10.01
C THR A 120 -5.01 33.23 10.01
N MET A 121 -6.28 33.48 9.65
CA MET A 121 -7.27 32.40 9.52
C MET A 121 -6.97 31.49 8.34
N PHE A 122 -6.63 32.04 7.16
CA PHE A 122 -6.22 31.24 6.02
C PHE A 122 -4.92 30.46 6.26
N GLU A 123 -3.94 31.06 6.94
CA GLU A 123 -2.70 30.37 7.34
C GLU A 123 -3.01 29.19 8.28
N SER A 124 -3.89 29.39 9.26
CA SER A 124 -4.33 28.31 10.15
C SER A 124 -5.08 27.20 9.41
N LEU A 125 -5.96 27.55 8.46
CA LEU A 125 -6.67 26.59 7.62
C LEU A 125 -5.69 25.80 6.75
N LEU A 126 -4.68 26.48 6.19
CA LEU A 126 -3.66 25.86 5.36
C LEU A 126 -2.84 24.83 6.16
N THR A 127 -2.42 25.18 7.37
CA THR A 127 -1.72 24.24 8.25
C THR A 127 -2.60 23.03 8.56
N ARG A 128 -3.88 23.25 8.92
CA ARG A 128 -4.82 22.15 9.19
C ARG A 128 -5.00 21.22 7.98
N VAL A 129 -5.12 21.77 6.77
CA VAL A 129 -5.21 20.97 5.53
C VAL A 129 -3.93 20.18 5.26
N LYS A 130 -2.75 20.75 5.53
CA LYS A 130 -1.47 20.07 5.36
C LYS A 130 -1.33 18.90 6.33
N ASP A 131 -1.61 19.12 7.61
CA ASP A 131 -1.57 18.08 8.63
C ASP A 131 -2.53 16.94 8.27
N LYS A 132 -3.75 17.27 7.83
CA LYS A 132 -4.72 16.26 7.37
C LYS A 132 -4.32 15.54 6.11
N GLN A 133 -3.64 16.22 5.19
CA GLN A 133 -3.10 15.58 3.99
C GLN A 133 -2.07 14.51 4.36
N GLU A 134 -1.17 14.81 5.30
CA GLU A 134 -0.14 13.89 5.78
C GLU A 134 -0.76 12.69 6.52
N GLU A 135 -1.76 12.93 7.37
CA GLU A 135 -2.51 11.86 8.05
C GLU A 135 -3.18 10.91 7.05
N VAL A 136 -3.91 11.45 6.07
CA VAL A 136 -4.61 10.65 5.05
C VAL A 136 -3.62 9.89 4.16
N GLU A 137 -2.47 10.48 3.84
CA GLU A 137 -1.42 9.83 3.07
C GLU A 137 -0.81 8.64 3.85
N SER A 138 -0.50 8.84 5.13
CA SER A 138 0.01 7.76 6.00
C SER A 138 -1.00 6.61 6.13
N LEU A 139 -2.29 6.92 6.32
CA LEU A 139 -3.36 5.92 6.41
C LEU A 139 -3.51 5.13 5.10
N ARG A 140 -3.51 5.81 3.96
CA ARG A 140 -3.56 5.20 2.63
C ARG A 140 -2.38 4.24 2.43
N ASP A 141 -1.17 4.67 2.77
CA ASP A 141 0.02 3.86 2.59
C ASP A 141 0.01 2.64 3.54
N GLY A 142 -0.48 2.81 4.76
CA GLY A 142 -0.73 1.72 5.71
C GLY A 142 -1.71 0.68 5.15
N LEU A 143 -2.85 1.13 4.60
CA LEU A 143 -3.87 0.27 3.98
C LEU A 143 -3.30 -0.52 2.79
N PHE A 144 -2.55 0.14 1.91
CA PHE A 144 -1.96 -0.53 0.74
C PHE A 144 -0.90 -1.54 1.14
N ASN A 145 -0.02 -1.19 2.07
CA ASN A 145 0.99 -2.12 2.57
C ASN A 145 0.34 -3.35 3.22
N ALA A 146 -0.70 -3.16 4.05
CA ALA A 146 -1.44 -4.26 4.67
C ALA A 146 -2.13 -5.14 3.63
N THR A 147 -2.75 -4.53 2.62
CA THR A 147 -3.43 -5.24 1.53
C THR A 147 -2.44 -6.06 0.70
N SER A 148 -1.28 -5.49 0.33
CA SER A 148 -0.23 -6.21 -0.39
C SER A 148 0.31 -7.41 0.41
N VAL A 149 0.50 -7.26 1.72
CA VAL A 149 0.91 -8.38 2.59
C VAL A 149 -0.17 -9.47 2.64
N ARG A 150 -1.45 -9.09 2.73
CA ARG A 150 -2.56 -10.05 2.69
C ARG A 150 -2.62 -10.79 1.37
N GLU A 151 -2.44 -10.09 0.25
CA GLU A 151 -2.44 -10.68 -1.09
C GLU A 151 -1.26 -11.61 -1.29
N ALA A 152 -0.05 -11.22 -0.87
CA ALA A 152 1.12 -12.08 -0.88
C ALA A 152 0.90 -13.34 -0.04
N SER A 153 0.35 -13.18 1.18
CA SER A 153 0.03 -14.31 2.07
C SER A 153 -0.97 -15.27 1.44
N ARG A 154 -2.04 -14.75 0.83
CA ARG A 154 -2.99 -15.56 0.06
C ARG A 154 -2.34 -16.27 -1.12
N GLY A 155 -1.45 -15.60 -1.84
CA GLY A 155 -0.67 -16.21 -2.92
C GLY A 155 0.18 -17.39 -2.42
N THR A 156 0.83 -17.23 -1.26
CA THR A 156 1.61 -18.32 -0.65
C THR A 156 0.75 -19.47 -0.16
N GLU A 157 -0.43 -19.19 0.42
CA GLU A 157 -1.38 -20.22 0.84
C GLU A 157 -1.89 -21.02 -0.36
N LEU A 158 -2.28 -20.34 -1.43
CA LEU A 158 -2.70 -20.97 -2.69
C LEU A 158 -1.56 -21.80 -3.32
N ALA A 159 -0.33 -21.32 -3.28
CA ALA A 159 0.83 -22.07 -3.74
C ALA A 159 1.08 -23.32 -2.89
N GLN A 160 0.93 -23.22 -1.56
CA GLN A 160 1.04 -24.36 -0.65
C GLN A 160 -0.05 -25.40 -0.90
N ILE A 161 -1.30 -24.96 -1.13
CA ILE A 161 -2.41 -25.85 -1.49
C ILE A 161 -2.10 -26.55 -2.84
N SER A 162 -1.58 -25.82 -3.82
CA SER A 162 -1.19 -26.38 -5.14
C SER A 162 -0.08 -27.42 -5.02
N PHE A 163 0.89 -27.21 -4.12
CA PHE A 163 1.93 -28.20 -3.85
C PHE A 163 1.35 -29.50 -3.27
N GLN A 164 0.39 -29.39 -2.33
CA GLN A 164 -0.30 -30.55 -1.78
C GLN A 164 -1.15 -31.27 -2.84
N GLN A 165 -1.84 -30.52 -3.71
CA GLN A 165 -2.59 -31.08 -4.83
C GLN A 165 -1.70 -31.88 -5.79
N ASN A 166 -0.50 -31.39 -6.08
CA ASN A 166 0.48 -32.12 -6.89
C ASN A 166 0.88 -33.47 -6.27
N GLN A 167 0.95 -33.54 -4.94
CA GLN A 167 1.21 -34.80 -4.24
C GLN A 167 0.05 -35.80 -4.41
N TYR A 168 -1.20 -35.35 -4.32
CA TYR A 168 -2.36 -36.23 -4.55
C TYR A 168 -2.43 -36.74 -5.98
N LEU A 169 -2.17 -35.89 -6.98
CA LEU A 169 -2.09 -36.29 -8.39
C LEU A 169 -0.97 -37.31 -8.63
N PHE A 170 0.18 -37.15 -7.98
CA PHE A 170 1.29 -38.10 -8.05
C PHE A 170 0.90 -39.49 -7.53
N VAL A 171 0.26 -39.56 -6.36
CA VAL A 171 -0.20 -40.83 -5.78
C VAL A 171 -1.27 -41.49 -6.66
N PHE A 172 -2.25 -40.72 -7.16
CA PHE A 172 -3.28 -41.22 -8.07
C PHE A 172 -2.69 -41.79 -9.37
N THR A 173 -1.68 -41.12 -9.92
CA THR A 173 -0.99 -41.56 -11.13
C THR A 173 -0.26 -42.88 -10.88
N ILE A 174 0.44 -43.02 -9.75
CA ILE A 174 1.09 -44.29 -9.37
C ILE A 174 0.07 -45.41 -9.26
N MET A 175 -1.05 -45.17 -8.56
CA MET A 175 -2.10 -46.17 -8.41
C MET A 175 -2.68 -46.58 -9.77
N THR A 176 -2.93 -45.61 -10.66
CA THR A 176 -3.44 -45.87 -12.01
C THR A 176 -2.45 -46.67 -12.85
N VAL A 177 -1.15 -46.34 -12.84
CA VAL A 177 -0.09 -47.08 -13.55
C VAL A 177 -0.02 -48.53 -13.08
N ILE A 178 -0.26 -48.80 -11.79
CA ILE A 178 -0.28 -50.16 -11.25
C ILE A 178 -1.57 -50.90 -11.60
N TYR A 179 -2.71 -50.22 -11.53
CA TYR A 179 -4.03 -50.83 -11.64
C TYR A 179 -4.45 -51.04 -13.10
N LEU A 180 -3.99 -50.23 -14.05
CA LEU A 180 -4.37 -50.32 -15.45
C LEU A 180 -3.97 -51.68 -16.09
N PRO A 181 -2.73 -52.17 -15.90
CA PRO A 181 -2.34 -53.49 -16.41
C PRO A 181 -3.07 -54.64 -15.69
N LEU A 182 -3.27 -54.53 -14.36
CA LEU A 182 -4.03 -55.52 -13.60
C LEU A 182 -5.49 -55.60 -14.06
N GLY A 183 -6.13 -54.45 -14.28
CA GLY A 183 -7.48 -54.36 -14.81
C GLY A 183 -7.60 -55.02 -16.18
N PHE A 184 -6.64 -54.78 -17.07
CA PHE A 184 -6.58 -55.44 -18.37
C PHE A 184 -6.47 -56.97 -18.23
N VAL A 185 -5.57 -57.46 -17.38
CA VAL A 185 -5.43 -58.89 -17.10
C VAL A 185 -6.74 -59.48 -16.59
N THR A 186 -7.34 -58.89 -15.55
CA THR A 186 -8.61 -59.39 -14.97
C THR A 186 -9.77 -59.40 -15.98
N SER A 187 -9.86 -58.40 -16.85
CA SER A 187 -10.88 -58.31 -17.90
C SER A 187 -10.72 -59.43 -18.93
N ILE A 188 -9.48 -59.70 -19.37
CA ILE A 188 -9.19 -60.79 -20.30
C ILE A 188 -9.48 -62.17 -19.67
N PHE A 189 -9.19 -62.35 -18.38
CA PHE A 189 -9.54 -63.58 -17.66
C PHE A 189 -11.05 -63.74 -17.46
N GLY A 190 -11.81 -62.64 -17.36
CA GLY A 190 -13.28 -62.67 -17.26
C GLY A 190 -14.00 -62.86 -18.61
N MET A 191 -13.29 -62.69 -19.72
CA MET A 191 -13.85 -62.87 -21.06
C MET A 191 -13.91 -64.37 -21.40
N HIS A 192 -15.07 -64.84 -21.87
CA HIS A 192 -15.28 -66.24 -22.32
C HIS A 192 -14.55 -66.54 -23.66
N LEU A 193 -13.42 -65.88 -23.94
CA LEU A 193 -12.65 -66.04 -25.19
C LEU A 193 -12.06 -67.45 -25.36
N PHE A 194 -12.22 -68.31 -24.35
CA PHE A 194 -11.70 -69.67 -24.32
C PHE A 194 -12.76 -70.76 -24.13
N ASP A 195 -14.05 -70.43 -24.23
CA ASP A 195 -15.15 -71.39 -24.03
C ASP A 195 -15.53 -72.19 -25.29
N THR A 196 -14.68 -72.15 -26.33
CA THR A 196 -14.91 -72.81 -27.61
C THR A 196 -14.03 -74.05 -27.77
N THR A 197 -14.61 -75.17 -28.22
CA THR A 197 -13.96 -76.49 -28.40
C THR A 197 -13.24 -76.64 -29.76
N ASP A 198 -12.63 -75.58 -30.27
CA ASP A 198 -11.89 -75.62 -31.54
C ASP A 198 -10.41 -75.98 -31.30
N PRO A 199 -9.85 -77.01 -32.00
CA PRO A 199 -8.50 -77.52 -31.73
C PRO A 199 -7.39 -76.49 -31.98
N ASN A 200 -7.60 -75.53 -32.88
CA ASN A 200 -6.64 -74.44 -33.16
C ASN A 200 -6.61 -73.38 -32.05
N VAL A 201 -7.69 -73.23 -31.27
CA VAL A 201 -7.82 -72.26 -30.16
C VAL A 201 -7.17 -72.81 -28.89
N VAL A 202 -7.20 -74.14 -28.70
CA VAL A 202 -6.57 -74.82 -27.56
C VAL A 202 -5.04 -74.72 -27.60
N ASP A 203 -4.41 -74.81 -28.79
CA ASP A 203 -2.94 -74.64 -28.94
C ASP A 203 -2.48 -73.17 -28.79
N ALA A 204 -3.35 -72.20 -29.09
CA ALA A 204 -3.06 -70.78 -28.95
C ALA A 204 -3.19 -70.26 -27.50
N ARG A 205 -3.93 -70.97 -26.65
CA ARG A 205 -4.20 -70.62 -25.24
C ARG A 205 -2.92 -70.41 -24.40
N PRO A 206 -1.93 -71.32 -24.37
CA PRO A 206 -0.69 -71.11 -23.59
C PRO A 206 0.17 -69.96 -24.15
N LYS A 207 0.19 -69.78 -25.48
CA LYS A 207 0.92 -68.68 -26.14
C LYS A 207 0.33 -67.32 -25.76
N PHE A 208 -1.00 -67.23 -25.69
CA PHE A 208 -1.71 -66.02 -25.28
C PHE A 208 -1.51 -65.68 -23.79
N TYR A 209 -1.58 -66.67 -22.89
CA TYR A 209 -1.27 -66.42 -21.47
C TYR A 209 0.18 -65.97 -21.28
N THR A 210 1.12 -66.55 -22.03
CA THR A 210 2.53 -66.17 -21.98
C THR A 210 2.73 -64.72 -22.45
N THR A 211 2.14 -64.31 -23.57
CA THR A 211 2.27 -62.93 -24.06
C THR A 211 1.61 -61.92 -23.13
N LEU A 212 0.50 -62.30 -22.47
CA LEU A 212 -0.21 -61.45 -21.52
C LEU A 212 0.57 -61.22 -20.22
N VAL A 213 1.21 -62.27 -19.69
CA VAL A 213 2.13 -62.15 -18.55
C VAL A 213 3.36 -61.34 -18.94
N VAL A 214 3.95 -61.59 -20.10
CA VAL A 214 5.12 -60.84 -20.61
C VAL A 214 4.79 -59.37 -20.81
N LEU A 215 3.62 -59.03 -21.36
CA LEU A 215 3.18 -57.65 -21.57
C LEU A 215 2.98 -56.91 -20.24
N SER A 216 2.38 -57.58 -19.25
CA SER A 216 2.19 -57.02 -17.91
C SER A 216 3.53 -56.78 -17.21
N VAL A 217 4.42 -57.77 -17.19
CA VAL A 217 5.77 -57.64 -16.61
C VAL A 217 6.57 -56.56 -17.33
N SER A 218 6.52 -56.51 -18.66
CA SER A 218 7.18 -55.48 -19.47
C SER A 218 6.69 -54.07 -19.12
N THR A 219 5.39 -53.90 -18.87
CA THR A 219 4.80 -52.61 -18.48
C THR A 219 5.30 -52.15 -17.11
N TYR A 220 5.44 -53.07 -16.14
CA TYR A 220 6.02 -52.74 -14.84
C TYR A 220 7.52 -52.44 -14.90
N VAL A 221 8.27 -53.18 -15.72
CA VAL A 221 9.71 -52.91 -15.95
C VAL A 221 9.91 -51.55 -16.60
N ALA A 222 9.12 -51.22 -17.63
CA ALA A 222 9.16 -49.90 -18.27
C ALA A 222 8.80 -48.77 -17.29
N ALA A 223 7.78 -48.96 -16.45
CA ALA A 223 7.42 -48.01 -15.40
C ALA A 223 8.54 -47.84 -14.35
N GLY A 224 9.19 -48.95 -13.95
CA GLY A 224 10.33 -48.94 -13.04
C GLY A 224 11.55 -48.23 -13.61
N LEU A 225 11.85 -48.44 -14.89
CA LEU A 225 12.93 -47.74 -15.60
C LEU A 225 12.63 -46.24 -15.75
N ALA A 226 11.39 -45.87 -16.08
CA ALA A 226 10.98 -44.47 -16.12
C ALA A 226 11.14 -43.79 -14.75
N PHE A 227 10.74 -44.46 -13.67
CA PHE A 227 10.95 -43.96 -12.31
C PHE A 227 12.43 -43.82 -11.95
N TRP A 228 13.25 -44.81 -12.33
CA TRP A 228 14.69 -44.79 -12.09
C TRP A 228 15.38 -43.65 -12.85
N LEU A 229 15.03 -43.41 -14.11
CA LEU A 229 15.54 -42.30 -14.93
C LEU A 229 15.18 -40.93 -14.32
N VAL A 230 13.94 -40.73 -13.90
CA VAL A 230 13.51 -39.48 -13.26
C VAL A 230 14.25 -39.25 -11.93
N ARG A 231 14.49 -40.32 -11.15
CA ARG A 231 15.25 -40.25 -9.90
C ARG A 231 16.73 -39.97 -10.13
N ASN A 232 17.34 -40.56 -11.15
CA ASN A 232 18.76 -40.34 -11.47
C ASN A 232 19.01 -38.91 -11.98
N ASN A 233 18.09 -38.34 -12.77
CA ASN A 233 18.16 -36.94 -13.19
C ASN A 233 18.05 -35.97 -12.00
N LYS A 234 17.29 -36.31 -10.95
CA LYS A 234 17.26 -35.51 -9.70
C LYS A 234 18.55 -35.59 -8.89
N LYS A 235 19.31 -36.69 -8.98
CA LYS A 235 20.63 -36.82 -8.34
C LYS A 235 21.72 -36.09 -9.12
N GLY A 236 21.66 -36.10 -10.46
CA GLY A 236 22.65 -35.42 -11.30
C GLY A 236 22.58 -33.89 -11.31
N SER A 237 21.46 -33.29 -10.88
CA SER A 237 21.30 -31.84 -10.79
C SER A 237 21.59 -31.26 -9.39
N GLY A 238 22.03 -32.10 -8.44
CA GLY A 238 22.25 -31.73 -7.04
C GLY A 238 23.72 -31.46 -6.67
N ASP A 239 24.68 -31.75 -7.54
CA ASP A 239 26.11 -31.78 -7.16
C ASP A 239 26.94 -30.56 -7.64
N ASP A 240 26.36 -29.59 -8.35
CA ASP A 240 27.06 -28.35 -8.78
C ASP A 240 26.70 -27.10 -7.97
N ALA A 241 26.13 -27.24 -6.76
CA ALA A 241 25.97 -26.13 -5.83
C ALA A 241 26.87 -26.33 -4.60
N ALA A 242 28.13 -25.92 -4.73
CA ALA A 242 29.06 -25.73 -3.62
C ALA A 242 28.41 -24.91 -2.47
N PRO A 243 28.84 -25.14 -1.21
CA PRO A 243 28.16 -24.59 -0.05
C PRO A 243 28.36 -23.07 0.02
N ARG A 244 27.31 -22.29 -0.24
CA ARG A 244 27.29 -20.89 0.19
C ARG A 244 27.32 -20.89 1.72
N LYS A 245 28.35 -20.22 2.23
CA LYS A 245 28.60 -19.88 3.62
C LYS A 245 27.30 -19.56 4.36
N LYS A 246 27.16 -20.17 5.54
CA LYS A 246 26.26 -19.69 6.59
C LYS A 246 26.73 -18.30 7.00
N GLU A 247 26.08 -17.26 6.49
CA GLU A 247 26.09 -15.94 7.12
C GLU A 247 24.66 -15.40 7.15
N GLU A 248 24.27 -15.03 8.37
CA GLU A 248 23.21 -14.10 8.74
C GLU A 248 21.75 -14.56 8.63
N LYS A 249 21.30 -15.18 9.72
CA LYS A 249 19.93 -15.05 10.20
C LYS A 249 19.67 -13.58 10.54
N THR A 250 19.02 -12.83 9.66
CA THR A 250 18.24 -11.66 10.11
C THR A 250 16.94 -12.20 10.67
N VAL A 251 17.00 -12.49 11.97
CA VAL A 251 15.83 -12.71 12.83
C VAL A 251 14.99 -11.44 12.76
N VAL A 252 13.89 -11.47 12.01
CA VAL A 252 12.79 -10.53 12.25
C VAL A 252 12.23 -10.91 13.61
N ASN A 253 12.51 -10.05 14.59
CA ASN A 253 12.08 -10.20 15.97
C ASN A 253 10.59 -10.57 16.06
N PRO A 254 10.20 -11.58 16.85
CA PRO A 254 8.86 -11.59 17.38
C PRO A 254 8.73 -10.39 18.31
N ILE A 255 7.79 -9.49 18.02
CA ILE A 255 7.37 -8.46 18.97
C ILE A 255 6.94 -9.19 20.25
N LYS A 256 7.78 -9.08 21.29
CA LYS A 256 7.41 -9.47 22.65
C LYS A 256 6.25 -8.57 23.08
N VAL A 257 5.05 -9.11 23.03
CA VAL A 257 3.92 -8.61 23.83
C VAL A 257 4.34 -8.75 25.29
N LYS A 258 4.75 -7.64 25.91
CA LYS A 258 4.85 -7.56 27.37
C LYS A 258 3.42 -7.48 27.89
N GLN A 259 2.97 -8.59 28.46
CA GLN A 259 1.87 -8.62 29.41
C GLN A 259 2.31 -7.77 30.62
N GLY A 260 1.82 -6.53 30.67
CA GLY A 260 2.05 -5.58 31.74
C GLY A 260 0.86 -5.61 32.70
N ASP A 261 1.10 -6.25 33.84
CA ASP A 261 0.23 -6.32 35.00
C ASP A 261 -0.21 -4.93 35.49
N GLY A 262 -1.43 -4.85 36.00
CA GLY A 262 -2.07 -3.59 36.38
C GLY A 262 -1.40 -2.91 37.58
N LYS A 263 -1.27 -1.58 37.52
CA LYS A 263 -1.39 -0.68 38.69
C LYS A 263 -1.51 0.79 38.29
N THR A 264 -2.71 1.32 38.50
CA THR A 264 -3.07 2.67 38.99
C THR A 264 -1.95 3.71 39.21
N LYS A 265 -2.17 4.91 38.63
CA LYS A 265 -2.00 6.31 39.13
C LYS A 265 -1.84 7.19 37.87
N GLY A 266 -2.65 8.20 37.54
CA GLY A 266 -3.14 9.31 38.36
C GLY A 266 -2.24 10.54 38.14
N GLY A 267 -2.75 11.60 37.49
CA GLY A 267 -2.15 12.95 37.44
C GLY A 267 -1.63 13.38 36.04
N ILE A 268 -2.21 14.35 35.32
CA ILE A 268 -2.33 15.81 35.55
C ILE A 268 -1.06 16.59 35.09
N PHE A 269 -1.29 17.54 34.17
CA PHE A 269 -0.48 18.72 33.79
C PHE A 269 0.85 18.48 33.05
N ALA A 270 1.45 19.40 32.31
CA ALA A 270 1.09 20.65 31.63
C ALA A 270 2.44 21.23 31.13
N SER A 271 2.39 22.04 30.08
CA SER A 271 3.34 23.10 29.74
C SER A 271 4.85 22.82 29.74
N MET A 272 5.52 23.10 28.61
CA MET A 272 6.68 23.99 28.69
C MET A 272 6.96 24.72 27.38
N ARG A 273 6.76 26.04 27.48
CA ARG A 273 7.17 27.10 26.57
C ARG A 273 8.22 27.93 27.32
N LYS A 274 9.41 28.13 26.73
CA LYS A 274 10.29 29.33 26.85
C LYS A 274 11.53 29.09 25.96
N ARG A 275 11.73 29.82 24.86
CA ARG A 275 12.25 31.20 24.67
C ARG A 275 13.75 31.42 24.99
N ASN A 276 14.43 31.83 23.91
CA ASN A 276 15.43 32.89 23.74
C ASN A 276 16.91 32.64 24.07
N GLY A 277 17.76 33.07 23.12
CA GLY A 277 19.19 33.31 23.33
C GLY A 277 20.00 33.55 22.05
N THR A 278 19.87 34.75 21.48
CA THR A 278 20.69 35.39 20.43
C THR A 278 22.21 35.31 20.64
N GLY A 279 22.99 35.19 19.56
CA GLY A 279 24.44 35.38 19.54
C GLY A 279 25.00 35.56 18.12
N ASN A 280 25.32 36.80 17.79
CA ASN A 280 25.86 37.32 16.52
C ASN A 280 27.39 37.05 16.40
N GLY A 281 27.92 36.86 15.18
CA GLY A 281 29.37 36.74 14.94
C GLY A 281 29.76 36.62 13.46
N LYS A 282 30.05 37.75 12.83
CA LYS A 282 30.62 37.94 11.49
C LYS A 282 31.98 37.24 11.29
N GLY A 283 32.27 36.84 10.04
CA GLY A 283 33.57 37.13 9.41
C GLY A 283 34.12 36.14 8.39
N LYS A 284 34.18 36.58 7.11
CA LYS A 284 35.19 36.34 6.04
C LYS A 284 35.57 34.87 5.72
N GLY A 285 35.64 34.37 4.48
CA GLY A 285 35.80 34.94 3.14
C GLY A 285 36.83 34.07 2.37
N LYS A 286 36.56 33.76 1.08
CA LYS A 286 37.42 33.06 0.09
C LYS A 286 37.76 31.58 0.40
N GLU A 287 37.93 30.65 -0.53
CA GLU A 287 38.26 30.68 -1.96
C GLU A 287 37.89 29.31 -2.61
N ILE A 288 37.30 29.36 -3.81
CA ILE A 288 37.57 28.55 -5.01
C ILE A 288 38.16 27.14 -4.84
N ASN A 289 37.43 26.09 -5.24
CA ASN A 289 37.93 25.19 -6.30
C ASN A 289 36.85 24.38 -7.01
N SER A 290 37.09 24.28 -8.31
CA SER A 290 36.33 23.67 -9.40
C SER A 290 36.73 22.21 -9.66
N ASN A 291 35.89 21.52 -10.44
CA ASN A 291 36.04 20.19 -11.07
C ASN A 291 35.66 19.00 -10.16
N VAL A 292 34.89 18.00 -10.61
CA VAL A 292 35.12 17.14 -11.78
C VAL A 292 33.81 16.44 -12.24
N GLU A 293 33.62 16.38 -13.57
CA GLU A 293 32.96 15.38 -14.48
C GLU A 293 31.88 14.42 -13.92
N VAL A 294 30.67 14.27 -14.47
CA VAL A 294 30.22 13.91 -15.85
C VAL A 294 30.90 12.67 -16.43
N VAL A 295 30.30 11.49 -16.17
CA VAL A 295 30.07 10.43 -17.17
C VAL A 295 28.68 9.87 -16.94
#